data_AF-A0A2E7UZP9-F1
#
_entry.id   AF-A0A2E7UZP9-F1
#
_cell.length_a   1.000
_cell.length_b   1.000
_cell.length_c   1.000
_cell.angle_alpha   90.00
_cell.angle_beta   90.00
_cell.angle_gamma   90.00
#
_symmetry.space_group_name_H-M   'P 1'
#
loop_
_entity.id
_entity.type
_entity.pdbx_description
1 polymer ?
#
loop_
_entity_poly.entity_id
_entity_poly.type
_entity_poly.pdbx_seq_one_letter_code
_entity_poly.pdbx_strand_id
1 'polypeptide(L)'
;MPDYYKPDLGLDPDNPFARDQDGKLVRRSYWMDLIDSSVVLAMTKGVGAYLTNDQKRAHITDIKREHLIDEILTQEVFPPDDDEV
;
A
#
# COMPACT_ATOMS: atom_id res chain seq x y z
N MET A 1 -1.45 16.48 7.00
CA MET A 1 -1.83 15.08 7.30
C MET A 1 -1.18 14.20 6.24
N PRO A 2 -0.67 13.02 6.59
CA PRO A 2 -0.18 12.08 5.57
C PRO A 2 -1.32 11.76 4.60
N ASP A 3 -1.04 11.78 3.30
CA ASP A 3 -2.03 11.44 2.29
C ASP A 3 -2.11 9.92 2.15
N TYR A 4 -2.80 9.27 3.09
CA TYR A 4 -3.00 7.82 3.06
C TYR A 4 -3.97 7.43 1.94
N TYR A 5 -3.69 6.31 1.30
CA TYR A 5 -4.63 5.67 0.38
C TYR A 5 -5.97 5.38 1.08
N LYS A 6 -7.07 5.71 0.40
CA LYS A 6 -8.45 5.51 0.87
C LYS A 6 -9.13 4.48 -0.03
N PRO A 7 -9.24 3.21 0.39
CA PRO A 7 -9.94 2.20 -0.40
C PRO A 7 -11.45 2.45 -0.41
N ASP A 8 -12.12 2.07 -1.50
CA ASP A 8 -13.57 1.95 -1.54
C ASP A 8 -14.01 0.67 -0.83
N LEU A 9 -14.42 0.81 0.43
CA LEU A 9 -14.87 -0.32 1.25
C LEU A 9 -16.25 -0.86 0.86
N GLY A 10 -16.98 -0.17 -0.04
CA GLY A 10 -18.21 -0.69 -0.63
C GLY A 10 -17.93 -1.75 -1.71
N LEU A 11 -16.81 -1.60 -2.42
CA LEU A 11 -16.35 -2.55 -3.45
C LEU A 11 -15.39 -3.61 -2.89
N ASP A 12 -14.51 -3.24 -1.96
CA ASP A 12 -13.58 -4.14 -1.29
C ASP A 12 -13.64 -3.95 0.24
N PRO A 13 -14.61 -4.59 0.91
CA PRO A 13 -14.80 -4.46 2.36
C PRO A 13 -13.60 -4.94 3.17
N ASP A 14 -12.82 -5.86 2.62
CA ASP A 14 -11.68 -6.51 3.26
C ASP A 14 -10.33 -5.88 2.94
N ASN A 15 -10.35 -4.69 2.31
CA ASN A 15 -9.14 -4.00 1.95
C ASN A 15 -8.20 -3.78 3.17
N PRO A 16 -6.92 -4.18 3.08
CA PRO A 16 -5.99 -4.10 4.21
C PRO A 16 -5.53 -2.66 4.51
N PHE A 17 -5.79 -1.71 3.62
CA PHE A 17 -5.54 -0.28 3.85
C PHE A 17 -6.69 0.44 4.56
N ALA A 18 -7.78 -0.27 4.89
CA ALA A 18 -8.91 0.31 5.60
C ALA A 18 -8.46 1.01 6.90
N ARG A 19 -8.86 2.27 7.06
CA ARG A 19 -8.56 3.10 8.23
C ARG A 19 -9.85 3.53 8.96
N ASP A 20 -9.75 3.67 10.28
CA ASP A 20 -10.83 4.20 11.11
C ASP A 20 -10.93 5.74 11.00
N GLN A 21 -11.84 6.33 11.79
CA GLN A 21 -12.07 7.78 11.81
C GLN A 21 -10.86 8.57 12.34
N ASP A 22 -9.99 7.94 13.13
CA ASP A 22 -8.73 8.50 13.63
C ASP A 22 -7.57 8.30 12.65
N GLY A 23 -7.82 7.66 11.50
CA GLY A 23 -6.82 7.37 10.49
C GLY A 23 -5.92 6.18 10.83
N LYS A 24 -6.29 5.30 11.78
CA LYS A 24 -5.51 4.11 12.13
C LYS A 24 -5.95 2.91 11.30
N LEU A 25 -5.01 2.03 10.96
CA LEU A 25 -5.32 0.78 10.25
C LEU A 25 -6.26 -0.10 11.09
N VAL A 26 -7.44 -0.39 10.54
CA VAL A 26 -8.40 -1.32 11.15
C VAL A 26 -7.84 -2.74 11.15
N ARG A 27 -7.18 -3.13 10.05
CA ARG A 27 -6.57 -4.45 9.85
C ARG A 27 -5.06 -4.43 10.06
N ARG A 28 -4.61 -3.82 11.16
CA ARG A 28 -3.17 -3.66 11.43
C ARG A 28 -2.42 -5.00 11.50
N SER A 29 -3.04 -6.04 12.06
CA SER A 29 -2.42 -7.37 12.17
C SER A 29 -1.98 -7.92 10.83
N TYR A 30 -2.77 -7.71 9.77
CA TYR A 30 -2.40 -8.10 8.40
C TYR A 30 -0.98 -7.65 8.05
N TRP A 31 -0.62 -6.40 8.34
CA TRP A 31 0.71 -5.86 8.02
C TRP A 31 1.78 -6.27 9.02
N MET A 32 1.42 -6.36 10.30
CA MET A 32 2.38 -6.68 11.37
C MET A 32 2.84 -8.14 11.32
N ASP A 33 1.95 -9.04 10.88
CA ASP A 33 2.21 -10.48 10.83
C ASP A 33 3.02 -10.88 9.59
N LEU A 34 3.10 -10.01 8.57
CA LEU A 34 3.90 -10.25 7.37
C LEU A 34 5.39 -10.06 7.66
N ILE A 35 6.21 -10.94 7.10
CA ILE A 35 7.66 -10.72 7.03
C ILE A 35 7.98 -9.64 5.99
N ASP A 36 9.16 -9.03 6.07
CA ASP A 36 9.55 -7.91 5.21
C ASP A 36 9.43 -8.21 3.72
N SER A 37 9.88 -9.38 3.27
CA SER A 37 9.74 -9.78 1.86
C SER A 37 8.28 -9.91 1.41
N SER A 38 7.37 -10.29 2.30
CA SER A 38 5.94 -10.34 2.01
C SER A 38 5.32 -8.94 1.98
N VAL A 39 5.78 -8.01 2.81
CA VAL A 39 5.38 -6.59 2.74
C VAL A 39 5.83 -5.98 1.41
N VAL A 40 7.07 -6.21 1.01
CA VAL A 40 7.60 -5.76 -0.28
C VAL A 40 6.75 -6.30 -1.43
N LEU A 41 6.46 -7.61 -1.42
CA LEU A 41 5.64 -8.23 -2.46
C LEU A 41 4.21 -7.65 -2.50
N ALA A 42 3.57 -7.49 -1.33
CA ALA A 42 2.24 -6.91 -1.22
C ALA A 42 2.18 -5.48 -1.77
N MET A 43 3.25 -4.70 -1.58
CA MET A 43 3.32 -3.30 -1.99
C MET A 43 3.76 -3.09 -3.44
N THR A 44 4.47 -4.04 -4.04
CA THR A 44 4.98 -3.93 -5.41
C THR A 44 4.12 -4.69 -6.42
N LYS A 45 3.58 -5.86 -6.05
CA LYS A 45 2.82 -6.75 -6.94
C LYS A 45 1.44 -7.15 -6.41
N GLY A 46 1.13 -6.79 -5.17
CA GLY A 46 -0.14 -7.13 -4.53
C GLY A 46 -1.08 -5.93 -4.40
N VAL A 47 -1.75 -5.87 -3.25
CA VAL A 47 -2.74 -4.83 -2.91
C VAL A 47 -2.20 -3.41 -3.02
N GLY A 48 -0.90 -3.20 -2.84
CA GLY A 48 -0.25 -1.90 -2.93
C GLY A 48 0.26 -1.53 -4.33
N ALA A 49 0.14 -2.40 -5.33
CA ALA A 49 0.77 -2.19 -6.65
C ALA A 49 0.34 -0.87 -7.30
N TYR A 50 -0.94 -0.52 -7.18
CA TYR A 50 -1.56 0.67 -7.78
C TYR A 50 -1.48 1.94 -6.89
N LEU A 51 -0.84 1.86 -5.72
CA LEU A 51 -0.65 3.03 -4.87
C LEU A 51 0.46 3.92 -5.43
N THR A 52 0.27 5.22 -5.30
CA THR A 52 1.32 6.20 -5.60
C THR A 52 2.49 6.03 -4.64
N ASN A 53 3.68 6.47 -5.05
CA ASN A 53 4.88 6.39 -4.22
C ASN A 53 4.72 7.12 -2.87
N ASP A 54 3.99 8.24 -2.84
CA ASP A 54 3.71 8.97 -1.60
C ASP A 54 2.79 8.18 -0.66
N GLN A 55 1.75 7.52 -1.19
CA GLN A 55 0.87 6.65 -0.41
C GLN A 55 1.62 5.43 0.14
N LYS A 56 2.49 4.82 -0.68
CA LYS A 56 3.35 3.71 -0.26
C LYS A 56 4.28 4.16 0.88
N ARG A 57 4.98 5.27 0.71
CA ARG A 57 5.88 5.85 1.73
C ARG A 57 5.14 6.16 3.03
N ALA A 58 3.98 6.80 2.95
CA ALA A 58 3.16 7.11 4.12
C ALA A 58 2.74 5.84 4.87
N HIS A 59 2.30 4.80 4.15
CA HIS A 59 1.91 3.54 4.75
C HIS A 59 3.07 2.80 5.42
N ILE A 60 4.22 2.69 4.74
CA ILE A 60 5.40 1.99 5.25
C ILE A 60 5.97 2.67 6.51
N THR A 61 5.92 4.01 6.56
CA THR A 61 6.29 4.78 7.75
C THR A 61 5.31 4.51 8.91
N ASP A 62 4.00 4.43 8.62
CA ASP A 62 2.97 4.17 9.63
C ASP A 62 3.10 2.78 10.28
N ILE A 63 3.52 1.77 9.51
CA ILE A 63 3.79 0.42 10.03
C ILE A 63 5.20 0.27 10.63
N LYS A 64 5.97 1.36 10.73
CA LYS A 64 7.34 1.42 11.29
C LYS A 64 8.33 0.48 10.57
N ARG A 65 8.27 0.44 9.24
CA ARG A 65 9.17 -0.36 8.39
C ARG A 65 9.87 0.51 7.35
N GLU A 66 10.31 1.68 7.75
CA GLU A 66 10.95 2.69 6.89
C GLU A 66 12.15 2.15 6.11
N HIS A 67 12.83 1.12 6.63
CA HIS A 67 13.93 0.45 5.93
C HIS A 67 13.52 -0.24 4.63
N LEU A 68 12.23 -0.49 4.41
CA LEU A 68 11.69 -1.07 3.18
C LEU A 68 11.32 -0.04 2.11
N ILE A 69 11.39 1.26 2.43
CA ILE A 69 11.01 2.35 1.52
C ILE A 69 11.81 2.26 0.22
N ASP A 70 13.12 2.09 0.29
CA ASP A 70 13.98 2.05 -0.91
C ASP A 70 13.71 0.83 -1.80
N GLU A 71 13.24 -0.28 -1.21
CA GLU A 71 12.89 -1.50 -1.95
C GLU A 71 11.47 -1.42 -2.56
N ILE A 72 10.55 -0.71 -1.89
CA ILE A 72 9.14 -0.62 -2.28
C ILE A 72 8.88 0.52 -3.27
N LEU A 73 9.53 1.66 -3.09
CA LEU A 73 9.47 2.78 -4.03
C LEU A 73 10.38 2.47 -5.22
N THR A 74 9.98 1.49 -6.01
CA THR A 74 10.54 1.29 -7.35
C THR A 74 9.91 2.28 -8.31
N GLN A 75 10.70 2.71 -9.29
CA GLN A 75 10.33 3.70 -10.30
C GLN A 75 8.99 3.33 -10.94
N GLU A 76 8.05 4.30 -11.05
CA GLU A 76 6.73 4.09 -11.66
C GLU A 76 6.90 3.59 -13.10
N VAL A 77 6.84 2.27 -13.29
CA VAL A 77 6.65 1.70 -14.61
C VAL A 77 5.14 1.68 -14.82
N PHE A 78 4.62 2.75 -15.43
CA PHE A 78 3.31 2.67 -16.05
C PHE A 78 3.34 1.47 -17.01
N PRO A 79 2.38 0.53 -16.92
CA PRO A 79 2.20 -0.42 -18.01
C PRO A 79 2.03 0.41 -19.28
N PRO A 80 2.63 0.01 -20.42
CA PRO A 80 2.27 0.63 -21.69
C PRO A 80 0.75 0.53 -21.79
N ASP A 81 0.08 1.66 -22.03
CA ASP A 81 -1.35 1.66 -22.29
C ASP A 81 -1.62 0.52 -23.28
N ASP A 82 -2.51 -0.41 -22.93
CA ASP A 82 -3.06 -1.33 -23.91
C ASP A 82 -3.87 -0.43 -24.86
N ASP A 83 -3.17 0.13 -25.84
CA ASP A 83 -3.74 0.70 -27.05
C ASP A 83 -4.51 -0.46 -27.71
N GLU A 84 -5.79 -0.59 -27.35
CA GLU A 84 -6.76 -1.33 -28.12
C GLU A 84 -6.70 -0.82 -29.57
N VAL A 85 -6.17 -1.65 -30.47
CA VAL A 85 -6.19 -1.47 -31.93
C VAL A 85 -7.12 -2.48 -32.58
#